data_AF-A0A7J6RYQ1-F1
#
_entry.id   AF-A0A7J6RYQ1-F1
#
_cell.length_a   1.000
_cell.length_b   1.000
_cell.length_c   1.000
_cell.angle_alpha   90.00
_cell.angle_beta   90.00
_cell.angle_gamma   90.00
#
_symmetry.space_group_name_H-M   'P 1'
#
loop_
_entity.id
_entity.type
_entity.pdbx_description
1 polymer ?
#
loop_
_entity_poly.entity_id
_entity_poly.type
_entity_poly.pdbx_seq_one_letter_code
_entity_poly.pdbx_strand_id
1 'polypeptide(L)'
;DQEYVRIISMVALESAPYTALEMGRPLLTRLAVPEGGVTDPHFLIPGGLAVTGGNNQVRELTTGSALSGNDAQLTLVVKGSANELSAIVGGSILRIFLWPLLQWDMEREPTAVCTPVDSEHVCGDITEVKTETIVPNGHKSVLRLSFPSGMTPLHGGRAHKIELYNLQLPTGGFFPDRLAAQITTAADQSPSYIMS
;
A
#
# COMPACT_ATOMS: atom_id res chain seq x y z
N ASP A 1 11.62 8.87 -25.91
CA ASP A 1 10.18 8.60 -25.96
C ASP A 1 9.91 7.13 -26.22
N GLN A 2 9.51 6.38 -25.19
CA GLN A 2 9.09 4.98 -25.32
C GLN A 2 7.79 4.82 -24.54
N GLU A 3 6.73 4.33 -25.19
CA GLU A 3 5.42 4.12 -24.59
C GLU A 3 5.46 2.96 -23.59
N TYR A 4 5.02 3.20 -22.36
CA TYR A 4 4.93 2.19 -21.28
C TYR A 4 3.53 1.61 -21.10
N VAL A 5 2.51 2.38 -21.47
CA VAL A 5 1.10 2.00 -21.35
C VAL A 5 0.43 2.32 -22.66
N ARG A 6 -0.30 1.35 -23.19
CA ARG A 6 -1.16 1.52 -24.35
C ARG A 6 -2.62 1.36 -23.91
N ILE A 7 -3.42 2.40 -24.16
CA ILE A 7 -4.87 2.35 -24.00
C ILE A 7 -5.46 2.04 -25.38
N ILE A 8 -6.13 0.90 -25.51
CA ILE A 8 -6.74 0.48 -26.77
C ILE A 8 -8.23 0.82 -26.69
N SER A 9 -8.80 1.47 -27.71
CA SER A 9 -10.25 1.64 -27.76
C SER A 9 -10.94 0.29 -27.90
N MET A 10 -12.03 0.07 -27.16
CA MET A 10 -12.83 -1.15 -27.29
C MET A 10 -13.76 -1.13 -28.51
N VAL A 11 -13.81 -0.01 -29.24
CA VAL A 11 -14.66 0.17 -30.40
C VAL A 11 -13.79 0.37 -31.64
N ALA A 12 -14.17 -0.29 -32.74
CA ALA A 12 -13.54 -0.07 -34.03
C ALA A 12 -13.97 1.30 -34.59
N LEU A 13 -13.14 2.32 -34.33
CA LEU A 13 -13.37 3.72 -34.71
C LEU A 13 -13.68 3.90 -36.20
N GLU A 14 -13.08 3.07 -37.05
CA GLU A 14 -13.31 3.09 -38.50
C GLU A 14 -14.74 2.70 -38.89
N SER A 15 -15.43 1.91 -38.05
CA SER A 15 -16.78 1.40 -38.32
C SER A 15 -17.90 2.19 -37.62
N ALA A 16 -17.57 3.06 -36.66
CA ALA A 16 -18.54 3.83 -35.89
C ALA A 16 -17.97 5.19 -35.44
N PRO A 17 -17.74 6.14 -36.36
CA PRO A 17 -17.01 7.38 -36.09
C PRO A 17 -17.70 8.37 -35.13
N TYR A 18 -18.99 8.19 -34.86
CA TYR A 18 -19.80 9.09 -34.01
C TYR A 18 -20.31 8.42 -32.72
N THR A 19 -19.82 7.23 -32.38
CA THR A 19 -20.21 6.53 -31.15
C THR A 19 -19.43 7.03 -29.93
N ALA A 20 -19.97 6.78 -28.74
CA ALA A 20 -19.23 6.99 -27.50
C ALA A 20 -17.97 6.12 -27.50
N LEU A 21 -16.83 6.77 -27.26
CA LEU A 21 -15.52 6.13 -27.28
C LEU A 21 -15.28 5.45 -25.92
N GLU A 22 -15.44 4.14 -25.88
CA GLU A 22 -15.12 3.37 -24.68
C GLU A 22 -13.59 3.21 -24.59
N MET A 23 -12.99 3.83 -23.57
CA MET A 23 -11.58 3.62 -23.25
C MET A 23 -11.38 2.19 -22.77
N GLY A 24 -10.60 1.41 -23.50
CA GLY A 24 -10.35 0.03 -23.13
C GLY A 24 -9.30 -0.16 -22.06
N ARG A 25 -9.05 -1.43 -21.76
CA ARG A 25 -8.13 -1.81 -20.69
C ARG A 25 -6.71 -1.32 -21.01
N PRO A 26 -6.04 -0.61 -20.08
CA PRO A 26 -4.65 -0.27 -20.25
C PRO A 26 -3.82 -1.55 -20.28
N LEU A 27 -2.94 -1.67 -21.27
CA LEU A 27 -1.98 -2.75 -21.39
C LEU A 27 -0.57 -2.20 -21.16
N LEU A 28 0.19 -2.90 -20.32
CA LEU A 28 1.62 -2.68 -20.20
C LEU A 28 2.28 -3.19 -21.49
N THR A 29 2.92 -2.29 -22.21
CA THR A 29 3.73 -2.63 -23.40
C THR A 29 5.10 -3.17 -23.00
N ARG A 30 5.47 -3.03 -21.71
CA ARG A 30 6.71 -3.52 -21.12
C ARG A 30 6.47 -4.02 -19.70
N LEU A 31 7.17 -5.09 -19.35
CA LEU A 31 7.24 -5.55 -17.97
C LEU A 31 8.08 -4.56 -17.16
N ALA A 32 7.58 -4.16 -16.00
CA ALA A 32 8.39 -3.48 -15.02
C ALA A 32 9.51 -4.42 -14.58
N VAL A 33 10.76 -3.98 -14.67
CA VAL A 33 11.89 -4.74 -14.14
C VAL A 33 11.96 -4.43 -12.64
N PRO A 34 11.88 -5.43 -11.75
CA PRO A 34 12.13 -5.19 -10.33
C PRO A 34 13.59 -4.77 -10.18
N GLU A 35 13.83 -3.57 -9.63
CA GLU A 35 15.19 -3.09 -9.36
C GLU A 35 15.78 -3.69 -8.07
N GLY A 36 14.96 -4.34 -7.22
CA GLY A 36 15.42 -4.98 -5.99
C GLY A 36 16.17 -6.29 -6.24
N GLY A 37 17.34 -6.41 -5.61
CA GLY A 37 18.13 -7.64 -5.55
C GLY A 37 17.56 -8.68 -4.58
N VAL A 38 18.10 -9.90 -4.64
CA VAL A 38 17.65 -11.03 -3.80
C VAL A 38 17.91 -10.86 -2.30
N THR A 39 18.78 -9.92 -1.92
CA THR A 39 19.09 -9.54 -0.54
C THR A 39 18.39 -8.25 -0.11
N ASP A 40 17.65 -7.60 -1.01
CA ASP A 40 16.94 -6.39 -0.65
C ASP A 40 15.63 -6.74 0.08
N PRO A 41 15.15 -5.84 0.97
CA PRO A 41 13.90 -6.04 1.69
C PRO A 41 12.76 -6.34 0.72
N HIS A 42 12.06 -7.45 0.94
CA HIS A 42 10.84 -7.76 0.20
C HIS A 42 9.79 -8.42 1.06
N PHE A 43 8.55 -8.33 0.58
CA PHE A 43 7.40 -8.96 1.21
C PHE A 43 7.45 -10.48 1.08
N LEU A 44 6.82 -11.19 2.01
CA LEU A 44 6.52 -12.61 1.79
C LEU A 44 5.61 -12.75 0.57
N ILE A 45 5.95 -13.62 -0.38
CA ILE A 45 5.10 -13.90 -1.54
C ILE A 45 4.72 -15.39 -1.52
N PRO A 46 3.43 -15.74 -1.44
CA PRO A 46 2.26 -14.86 -1.26
C PRO A 46 2.07 -14.42 0.21
N GLY A 47 1.24 -13.38 0.44
CA GLY A 47 0.69 -13.06 1.76
C GLY A 47 1.53 -12.15 2.66
N GLY A 48 2.44 -11.37 2.08
CA GLY A 48 3.28 -10.38 2.78
C GLY A 48 2.54 -9.11 3.18
N LEU A 49 1.33 -8.90 2.68
CA LEU A 49 0.40 -7.87 3.13
C LEU A 49 -1.00 -8.48 3.23
N ALA A 50 -1.69 -8.19 4.33
CA ALA A 50 -3.10 -8.49 4.48
C ALA A 50 -3.82 -7.32 5.16
N VAL A 51 -4.93 -6.88 4.57
CA VAL A 51 -5.87 -6.00 5.27
C VAL A 51 -6.69 -6.87 6.22
N THR A 52 -6.66 -6.56 7.51
CA THR A 52 -7.46 -7.28 8.50
C THR A 52 -8.70 -6.49 8.87
N GLY A 53 -9.72 -7.13 9.43
CA GLY A 53 -11.02 -6.50 9.74
C GLY A 53 -11.96 -6.39 8.53
N GLY A 54 -13.24 -6.07 8.80
CA GLY A 54 -14.32 -6.11 7.79
C GLY A 54 -15.02 -7.47 7.70
N ASN A 55 -16.05 -7.55 6.85
CA ASN A 55 -16.84 -8.76 6.57
C ASN A 55 -16.92 -8.98 5.06
N ASN A 56 -16.83 -10.22 4.58
CA ASN A 56 -16.98 -10.58 3.16
C ASN A 56 -16.08 -9.77 2.19
N GLN A 57 -14.79 -9.61 2.50
CA GLN A 57 -13.82 -8.89 1.64
C GLN A 57 -14.12 -7.38 1.46
N VAL A 58 -15.00 -6.83 2.28
CA VAL A 58 -15.30 -5.41 2.31
C VAL A 58 -15.10 -4.91 3.73
N ARG A 59 -14.30 -3.84 3.85
CA ARG A 59 -14.15 -3.14 5.13
C ARG A 59 -14.86 -1.80 5.01
N GLU A 60 -15.86 -1.59 5.86
CA GLU A 60 -16.44 -0.27 6.04
C GLU A 60 -15.47 0.56 6.87
N LEU A 61 -14.99 1.66 6.30
CA LEU A 61 -14.22 2.65 7.03
C LEU A 61 -15.23 3.64 7.63
N THR A 62 -15.53 3.50 8.91
CA THR A 62 -16.49 4.38 9.58
C THR A 62 -15.83 5.70 10.00
N THR A 63 -16.54 6.81 9.79
CA THR A 63 -16.18 8.12 10.35
C THR A 63 -16.71 8.28 11.77
N GLY A 64 -15.86 8.71 12.71
CA GLY A 64 -16.18 9.75 13.69
C GLY A 64 -17.31 9.57 14.72
N SER A 65 -18.02 8.44 14.80
CA SER A 65 -18.96 8.17 15.91
C SER A 65 -19.19 6.69 16.24
N ALA A 66 -18.83 5.77 15.33
CA ALA A 66 -18.93 4.32 15.54
C ALA A 66 -17.62 3.66 16.01
N LEU A 67 -16.50 4.40 15.98
CA LEU A 67 -15.23 3.97 16.54
C LEU A 67 -15.21 4.44 17.99
N SER A 68 -14.99 3.52 18.93
CA SER A 68 -14.52 3.95 20.25
C SER A 68 -13.21 4.71 20.03
N GLY A 69 -12.88 5.72 20.85
CA GLY A 69 -11.76 6.64 20.59
C GLY A 69 -10.37 6.01 20.39
N ASN A 70 -10.26 4.68 20.48
CA ASN A 70 -9.05 3.89 20.31
C ASN A 70 -9.08 2.92 19.12
N ASP A 71 -10.14 2.88 18.29
CA ASP A 71 -10.24 1.91 17.19
C ASP A 71 -9.54 2.39 15.91
N ALA A 72 -8.71 1.54 15.33
CA ALA A 72 -8.01 1.83 14.08
C ALA A 72 -8.96 1.81 12.89
N GLN A 73 -8.88 2.82 12.02
CA GLN A 73 -9.68 2.88 10.79
C GLN A 73 -9.21 1.83 9.78
N LEU A 74 -7.90 1.64 9.65
CA LEU A 74 -7.30 0.62 8.78
C LEU A 74 -6.24 -0.17 9.56
N THR A 75 -6.27 -1.50 9.41
CA THR A 75 -5.33 -2.40 10.06
C THR A 75 -4.70 -3.29 9.00
N LEU A 76 -3.38 -3.34 8.99
CA LEU A 76 -2.58 -4.11 8.05
C LEU A 76 -1.71 -5.10 8.82
N VAL A 77 -1.56 -6.31 8.30
CA VAL A 77 -0.53 -7.24 8.75
C VAL A 77 0.53 -7.34 7.66
N VAL A 78 1.77 -7.03 8.02
CA VAL A 78 2.94 -7.04 7.13
C VAL A 78 3.85 -8.20 7.51
N LYS A 79 4.31 -8.96 6.51
CA LYS A 79 5.31 -10.02 6.64
C LYS A 79 6.42 -9.81 5.63
N GLY A 80 7.65 -9.91 6.11
CA GLY A 80 8.84 -9.91 5.26
C GLY A 80 9.13 -11.28 4.69
N SER A 81 10.13 -11.33 3.81
CA SER A 81 10.55 -12.53 3.08
C SER A 81 10.77 -13.78 3.94
N ALA A 82 10.81 -14.95 3.31
CA ALA A 82 11.07 -16.20 4.03
C ALA A 82 12.52 -16.29 4.58
N ASN A 83 13.45 -15.49 4.05
CA ASN A 83 14.88 -15.54 4.36
C ASN A 83 15.33 -14.29 5.13
N GLU A 84 16.22 -14.46 6.11
CA GLU A 84 16.80 -13.37 6.89
C GLU A 84 17.61 -12.38 6.03
N LEU A 85 18.25 -12.85 4.96
CA LEU A 85 19.10 -12.02 4.08
C LEU A 85 18.33 -10.90 3.38
N SER A 86 17.01 -11.02 3.29
CA SER A 86 16.09 -10.11 2.62
C SER A 86 14.97 -9.65 3.55
N ALA A 87 15.26 -9.63 4.85
CA ALA A 87 14.32 -9.21 5.87
C ALA A 87 13.94 -7.74 5.68
N ILE A 88 12.71 -7.39 6.07
CA ILE A 88 12.33 -5.99 6.25
C ILE A 88 12.87 -5.55 7.60
N VAL A 89 13.81 -4.62 7.59
CA VAL A 89 14.55 -4.15 8.78
C VAL A 89 14.11 -2.75 9.19
N GLY A 90 14.48 -2.34 10.41
CA GLY A 90 14.27 -0.96 10.87
C GLY A 90 14.84 0.06 9.90
N GLY A 91 14.11 1.16 9.69
CA GLY A 91 14.41 2.19 8.70
C GLY A 91 13.89 1.92 7.29
N SER A 92 13.47 0.69 6.95
CA SER A 92 12.83 0.39 5.65
C SER A 92 11.57 1.24 5.47
N ILE A 93 11.29 1.66 4.23
CA ILE A 93 10.18 2.58 3.93
C ILE A 93 9.03 1.79 3.32
N LEU A 94 7.89 1.78 4.02
CA LEU A 94 6.64 1.21 3.54
C LEU A 94 5.79 2.30 2.88
N ARG A 95 5.35 2.05 1.64
CA ARG A 95 4.31 2.82 0.98
C ARG A 95 3.05 1.99 0.79
N ILE A 96 1.90 2.55 1.13
CA ILE A 96 0.58 1.94 0.95
C ILE A 96 -0.18 2.81 -0.05
N PHE A 97 -0.61 2.20 -1.16
CA PHE A 97 -1.35 2.88 -2.21
C PHE A 97 -2.85 2.68 -1.97
N LEU A 98 -3.52 3.75 -1.58
CA LEU A 98 -4.95 3.70 -1.24
C LEU A 98 -5.79 3.72 -2.52
N TRP A 99 -6.43 2.58 -2.80
CA TRP A 99 -7.34 2.46 -3.93
C TRP A 99 -8.78 2.80 -3.51
N PRO A 100 -9.59 3.47 -4.36
CA PRO A 100 -9.26 4.02 -5.68
C PRO A 100 -8.43 5.32 -5.61
N LEU A 101 -7.35 5.39 -6.39
CA LEU A 101 -6.32 6.46 -6.29
C LEU A 101 -6.86 7.89 -6.46
N LEU A 102 -7.97 8.07 -7.19
CA LEU A 102 -8.56 9.38 -7.46
C LEU A 102 -9.57 9.84 -6.40
N GLN A 103 -9.99 8.94 -5.50
CA GLN A 103 -10.93 9.29 -4.44
C GLN A 103 -10.22 9.72 -3.15
N TRP A 104 -9.01 9.20 -2.93
CA TRP A 104 -8.21 9.50 -1.75
C TRP A 104 -7.44 10.79 -1.91
N ASP A 105 -7.75 11.78 -1.09
CA ASP A 105 -7.00 13.03 -1.00
C ASP A 105 -6.76 13.43 0.45
N MET A 106 -5.67 12.92 1.01
CA MET A 106 -5.32 13.09 2.42
C MET A 106 -4.51 14.36 2.64
N GLU A 107 -5.20 15.46 2.87
CA GLU A 107 -4.57 16.74 3.19
C GLU A 107 -3.89 16.74 4.57
N ARG A 108 -4.36 15.88 5.47
CA ARG A 108 -3.77 15.67 6.80
C ARG A 108 -3.08 14.31 6.89
N GLU A 109 -1.90 14.32 7.48
CA GLU A 109 -1.12 13.13 7.77
C GLU A 109 -1.80 12.30 8.88
N PRO A 110 -2.04 10.99 8.68
CA PRO A 110 -2.61 10.13 9.70
C PRO A 110 -1.55 9.74 10.74
N THR A 111 -1.98 9.07 11.80
CA THR A 111 -1.06 8.47 12.79
C THR A 111 -1.05 6.95 12.62
N ALA A 112 0.10 6.32 12.84
CA ALA A 112 0.25 4.88 12.79
C ALA A 112 0.79 4.34 14.11
N VAL A 113 0.26 3.20 14.55
CA VAL A 113 0.81 2.39 15.64
C VAL A 113 1.29 1.08 15.04
N CYS A 114 2.50 0.65 15.43
CA CYS A 114 3.01 -0.64 15.04
C CYS A 114 3.11 -1.58 16.23
N THR A 115 2.53 -2.77 16.11
CA THR A 115 2.59 -3.80 17.14
C THR A 115 3.08 -5.12 16.54
N PRO A 116 3.97 -5.86 17.23
CA PRO A 116 4.33 -7.20 16.82
C PRO A 116 3.11 -8.12 16.96
N VAL A 117 2.97 -9.11 16.06
CA VAL A 117 1.86 -10.09 16.14
C VAL A 117 2.09 -11.10 17.27
N ASP A 118 3.35 -11.31 17.66
CA ASP A 118 3.75 -12.11 18.82
C ASP A 118 4.41 -11.21 19.90
N SER A 119 4.56 -11.73 21.12
CA SER A 119 5.12 -10.99 22.25
C SER A 119 6.65 -11.03 22.36
N GLU A 120 7.33 -11.78 21.49
CA GLU A 120 8.79 -11.99 21.55
C GLU A 120 9.55 -10.98 20.69
N HIS A 121 8.89 -10.38 19.71
CA HIS A 121 9.46 -9.39 18.82
C HIS A 121 9.00 -7.97 19.17
N VAL A 122 9.71 -6.98 18.65
CA VAL A 122 9.43 -5.56 18.87
C VAL A 122 9.22 -4.89 17.52
N CYS A 123 8.13 -4.14 17.37
CA CYS A 123 7.99 -3.24 16.22
C CYS A 123 8.56 -1.85 16.52
N GLY A 124 8.17 -1.25 17.65
CA GLY A 124 8.53 0.11 18.05
C GLY A 124 7.51 1.16 17.59
N ASP A 125 7.84 2.43 17.82
CA ASP A 125 6.95 3.56 17.55
C ASP A 125 7.19 4.16 16.17
N ILE A 126 6.14 4.23 15.35
CA ILE A 126 6.18 4.98 14.08
C ILE A 126 6.03 6.46 14.43
N THR A 127 7.08 7.25 14.18
CA THR A 127 7.11 8.67 14.54
C THR A 127 6.40 9.57 13.54
N GLU A 128 6.34 9.16 12.27
CA GLU A 128 5.81 9.99 11.19
C GLU A 128 5.20 9.14 10.07
N VAL A 129 4.06 9.59 9.56
CA VAL A 129 3.43 9.07 8.34
C VAL A 129 3.21 10.24 7.38
N LYS A 130 3.79 10.15 6.19
CA LYS A 130 3.64 11.15 5.13
C LYS A 130 2.56 10.76 4.15
N THR A 131 1.87 11.77 3.61
CA THR A 131 0.97 11.59 2.48
C THR A 131 1.66 12.05 1.20
N GLU A 132 1.66 11.20 0.18
CA GLU A 132 2.34 11.41 -1.08
C GLU A 132 1.37 11.37 -2.27
N THR A 133 1.80 11.98 -3.36
CA THR A 133 1.11 11.98 -4.65
C THR A 133 1.86 11.07 -5.62
N ILE A 134 1.14 10.32 -6.46
CA ILE A 134 1.77 9.47 -7.49
C ILE A 134 2.30 10.32 -8.64
N VAL A 135 1.58 11.38 -8.97
CA VAL A 135 1.94 12.34 -10.02
C VAL A 135 2.02 13.75 -9.41
N PRO A 136 2.88 14.64 -9.94
CA PRO A 136 2.95 16.02 -9.48
C PRO A 136 1.56 16.69 -9.52
N ASN A 137 1.19 17.35 -8.42
CA ASN A 137 -0.12 18.00 -8.22
C ASN A 137 -1.33 17.05 -8.28
N GLY A 138 -1.12 15.73 -8.13
CA GLY A 138 -2.21 14.75 -8.02
C GLY A 138 -2.79 14.66 -6.61
N HIS A 139 -3.77 13.78 -6.44
CA HIS A 139 -4.35 13.50 -5.13
C HIS A 139 -3.37 12.77 -4.20
N LYS A 140 -3.41 13.12 -2.91
CA LYS A 140 -2.60 12.49 -1.86
C LYS A 140 -3.20 11.15 -1.48
N SER A 141 -2.83 10.12 -2.25
CA SER A 141 -3.38 8.75 -2.20
C SER A 141 -2.38 7.70 -1.73
N VAL A 142 -1.16 8.11 -1.36
CA VAL A 142 -0.11 7.21 -0.88
C VAL A 142 0.26 7.55 0.55
N LEU A 143 0.29 6.55 1.42
CA LEU A 143 0.84 6.68 2.77
C LEU A 143 2.27 6.18 2.76
N ARG A 144 3.22 7.00 3.22
CA ARG A 144 4.63 6.64 3.38
C ARG A 144 4.99 6.66 4.86
N LEU A 145 5.51 5.56 5.37
CA LEU A 145 6.04 5.46 6.72
C LEU A 145 7.38 4.73 6.73
N SER A 146 8.22 5.06 7.71
CA SER A 146 9.47 4.35 7.94
C SER A 146 9.31 3.42 9.13
N PHE A 147 9.77 2.19 9.01
CA PHE A 147 9.82 1.27 10.15
C PHE A 147 10.79 1.80 11.22
N PRO A 148 10.47 1.62 12.51
CA PRO A 148 11.33 2.11 13.61
C PRO A 148 12.72 1.44 13.56
N SER A 149 13.78 2.18 13.89
CA SER A 149 15.16 1.67 13.78
C SER A 149 15.46 0.47 14.69
N GLY A 150 14.78 0.37 15.84
CA GLY A 150 14.88 -0.74 16.79
C GLY A 150 13.93 -1.92 16.51
N MET A 151 13.25 -1.92 15.36
CA MET A 151 12.33 -2.99 14.96
C MET A 151 13.08 -4.33 14.79
N THR A 152 12.45 -5.42 15.23
CA THR A 152 12.92 -6.77 14.93
C THR A 152 12.78 -7.04 13.43
N PRO A 153 13.84 -7.50 12.73
CA PRO A 153 13.75 -7.86 11.32
C PRO A 153 12.61 -8.83 11.01
N LEU A 154 11.74 -8.44 10.07
CA LEU A 154 10.65 -9.27 9.58
C LEU A 154 11.18 -10.22 8.51
N HIS A 155 11.25 -11.49 8.89
CA HIS A 155 11.45 -12.60 7.97
C HIS A 155 10.83 -13.88 8.54
N GLY A 156 10.67 -14.90 7.70
CA GLY A 156 10.12 -16.20 8.10
C GLY A 156 8.68 -16.07 8.62
N GLY A 157 8.43 -16.52 9.85
CA GLY A 157 7.10 -16.48 10.47
C GLY A 157 6.72 -15.15 11.13
N ARG A 158 7.64 -14.17 11.19
CA ARG A 158 7.43 -12.91 11.91
C ARG A 158 6.48 -11.99 11.16
N ALA A 159 5.61 -11.33 11.90
CA ALA A 159 4.64 -10.40 11.36
C ALA A 159 4.47 -9.18 12.28
N HIS A 160 4.21 -8.02 11.67
CA HIS A 160 3.84 -6.81 12.39
C HIS A 160 2.48 -6.33 11.93
N LYS A 161 1.70 -5.83 12.88
CA LYS A 161 0.41 -5.19 12.67
C LYS A 161 0.61 -3.68 12.67
N ILE A 162 0.14 -3.02 11.62
CA ILE A 162 0.14 -1.56 11.48
C ILE A 162 -1.30 -1.09 11.57
N GLU A 163 -1.57 -0.23 12.53
CA GLU A 163 -2.87 0.35 12.82
C GLU A 163 -2.85 1.83 12.48
N LEU A 164 -3.69 2.23 11.52
CA LEU A 164 -3.80 3.60 11.03
C LEU A 164 -5.03 4.28 11.60
N TYR A 165 -4.82 5.51 12.07
CA TYR A 165 -5.81 6.35 12.71
C TYR A 165 -5.84 7.73 12.06
N ASN A 166 -6.97 8.43 12.20
CA ASN A 166 -7.17 9.77 11.65
C ASN A 166 -7.01 9.86 10.13
N LEU A 167 -7.31 8.76 9.41
CA LEU A 167 -7.42 8.74 7.96
C LEU A 167 -8.55 9.67 7.52
N GLN A 168 -8.21 10.59 6.62
CA GLN A 168 -9.18 11.39 5.89
C GLN A 168 -9.83 10.49 4.82
N LEU A 169 -11.01 9.99 5.14
CA LEU A 169 -11.75 9.09 4.27
C LEU A 169 -12.27 9.83 3.03
N PRO A 170 -12.35 9.15 1.88
CA PRO A 170 -12.99 9.70 0.69
C PRO A 170 -14.47 10.02 0.96
N THR A 171 -15.02 11.04 0.28
CA THR A 171 -16.40 11.52 0.44
C THR A 171 -17.48 10.51 0.05
N GLY A 172 -17.10 9.34 -0.49
CA GLY A 172 -17.97 8.18 -0.64
C GLY A 172 -17.20 6.97 -1.18
N GLY A 173 -17.44 5.78 -0.66
CA GLY A 173 -16.87 4.54 -1.20
C GLY A 173 -16.87 3.37 -0.21
N PHE A 174 -17.05 2.16 -0.74
CA PHE A 174 -16.65 0.92 -0.06
C PHE A 174 -15.14 0.77 -0.21
N PHE A 175 -14.45 0.43 0.87
CA PHE A 175 -13.02 0.18 0.79
C PHE A 175 -12.76 -1.28 0.43
N PRO A 176 -12.12 -1.55 -0.71
CA PRO A 176 -11.75 -2.91 -1.06
C PRO A 176 -10.71 -3.42 -0.04
N ASP A 177 -10.77 -4.71 0.27
CA ASP A 177 -9.74 -5.42 1.05
C ASP A 177 -8.39 -5.55 0.30
N ARG A 178 -8.33 -5.07 -0.95
CA ARG A 178 -7.15 -5.10 -1.81
C ARG A 178 -6.45 -3.76 -1.82
N LEU A 179 -5.22 -3.75 -1.29
CA LEU A 179 -4.29 -2.63 -1.35
C LEU A 179 -3.00 -3.08 -1.98
N ALA A 180 -2.38 -2.17 -2.73
CA ALA A 180 -1.00 -2.34 -3.13
C ALA A 180 -0.08 -1.71 -2.08
N ALA A 181 1.05 -2.35 -1.83
CA ALA A 181 2.12 -1.78 -1.03
C ALA A 181 3.47 -1.95 -1.69
N GLN A 182 4.39 -1.07 -1.33
CA GLN A 182 5.79 -1.09 -1.71
C GLN A 182 6.64 -1.05 -0.44
N ILE A 183 7.71 -1.84 -0.41
CA ILE A 183 8.77 -1.73 0.58
C ILE A 183 10.06 -1.38 -0.12
N THR A 184 10.84 -0.46 0.46
CA THR A 184 12.18 -0.07 0.01
C THR A 184 13.15 -0.05 1.19
N THR A 185 14.44 0.04 0.88
CA THR A 185 15.48 0.27 1.88
C THR A 185 15.33 1.65 2.55
N ALA A 186 16.09 1.93 3.61
CA ALA A 186 16.11 3.24 4.24
C ALA A 186 16.58 4.39 3.32
N ALA A 187 17.35 4.05 2.27
CA ALA A 187 17.75 4.99 1.22
C ALA A 187 16.67 5.19 0.15
N ASP A 188 15.50 4.57 0.32
CA ASP A 188 14.39 4.55 -0.63
C ASP A 188 14.72 3.94 -2.00
N GLN A 189 15.48 2.85 -1.96
CA GLN A 189 15.94 2.11 -3.13
C GLN A 189 15.42 0.68 -3.13
N SER A 190 15.58 -0.03 -4.25
CA SER A 190 15.25 -1.45 -4.39
C SER A 190 13.80 -1.79 -4.05
N PRO A 191 12.82 -1.24 -4.78
CA PRO A 191 11.41 -1.41 -4.45
C PRO A 191 10.94 -2.85 -4.68
N SER A 192 10.27 -3.40 -3.67
CA SER A 192 9.49 -4.63 -3.75
C SER A 192 8.00 -4.31 -3.59
N TYR A 193 7.17 -4.86 -4.47
CA TYR A 193 5.72 -4.60 -4.50
C TYR A 193 4.91 -5.84 -4.14
N ILE A 194 3.75 -5.63 -3.52
CA ILE A 194 2.76 -6.67 -3.28
C ILE A 194 1.34 -6.11 -3.38
N MET A 195 0.37 -6.97 -3.63
CA MET A 195 -1.05 -6.68 -3.42
C MET A 195 -1.62 -7.61 -2.35
N SER A 196 -2.51 -7.10 -1.50
CA SER A 196 -3.30 -7.91 -0.56
C SER A 196 -4.48 -8.62 -1.22
#